data_AF-A0A6I9MBR6-F1
#
_entry.id   AF-A0A6I9MBR6-F1
#
_cell.length_a   1.000
_cell.length_b   1.000
_cell.length_c   1.000
_cell.angle_alpha   90.00
_cell.angle_beta   90.00
_cell.angle_gamma   90.00
#
_symmetry.space_group_name_H-M   'P 1'
#
loop_
_entity.id
_entity.type
_entity.pdbx_description
1 polymer ?
#
loop_
_entity_poly.entity_id
_entity_poly.type
_entity_poly.pdbx_seq_one_letter_code
_entity_poly.pdbx_strand_id
1 'polypeptide(L)'
;MAVSQTQTGSPVRAATVEQMEDREAPQNIKMAIYTRGRLIPSLGDAKFRKPVITEIIEKKFEYYTKDILDKHGIFYGTTSAMSGVLANAIFRSSFKVQHEALKTFATLATLPFLSTVVTYKLFVTDALHSGNISKENCILRSVLIGFICGISYPSALAFSKNGQLAVKYHTVPLPPKGRVILHWLILCQTGIKAMAVPLVFQALFGILHSSHHYAVFERMRAKAGPEDEPKSQ
;
A
#
# COMPACT_ATOMS: atom_id res chain seq x y z
N MET A 1 32.70 -47.21 -32.10
CA MET A 1 32.87 -48.68 -32.00
C MET A 1 32.59 -49.02 -30.53
N ALA A 2 31.59 -49.81 -30.13
CA ALA A 2 31.28 -51.22 -30.48
C ALA A 2 32.47 -52.14 -30.09
N VAL A 3 32.38 -53.27 -29.36
CA VAL A 3 31.34 -54.28 -29.00
C VAL A 3 31.62 -54.77 -27.54
N SER A 4 30.76 -55.25 -26.62
CA SER A 4 29.32 -55.63 -26.51
C SER A 4 29.04 -57.15 -26.28
N GLN A 5 28.47 -57.51 -25.10
CA GLN A 5 28.03 -58.86 -24.64
C GLN A 5 29.19 -59.85 -24.28
N THR A 6 29.03 -60.92 -23.47
CA THR A 6 27.92 -61.91 -23.29
C THR A 6 27.76 -62.45 -21.84
N GLN A 7 26.73 -63.29 -21.59
CA GLN A 7 26.10 -63.70 -20.31
C GLN A 7 26.73 -64.87 -19.52
N THR A 8 26.46 -64.92 -18.20
CA THR A 8 26.17 -66.10 -17.31
C THR A 8 25.84 -65.58 -15.88
N GLY A 9 25.34 -66.32 -14.87
CA GLY A 9 24.91 -67.72 -14.71
C GLY A 9 24.29 -67.97 -13.30
N SER A 10 23.68 -69.15 -13.02
CA SER A 10 23.06 -69.54 -11.71
C SER A 10 22.74 -71.07 -11.71
N PRO A 11 22.16 -71.77 -10.68
CA PRO A 11 21.74 -71.41 -9.30
C PRO A 11 22.10 -72.50 -8.21
N VAL A 12 21.28 -72.72 -7.14
CA VAL A 12 21.21 -73.88 -6.18
C VAL A 12 22.31 -73.95 -5.07
N ARG A 13 22.15 -74.37 -3.78
CA ARG A 13 21.07 -74.69 -2.77
C ARG A 13 21.68 -74.50 -1.33
N ALA A 14 21.01 -74.39 -0.16
CA ALA A 14 20.07 -75.26 0.64
C ALA A 14 20.70 -76.58 1.18
N ALA A 15 20.58 -77.04 2.45
CA ALA A 15 19.86 -76.57 3.67
C ALA A 15 20.39 -77.22 5.00
N THR A 16 19.60 -77.16 6.11
CA THR A 16 19.70 -77.88 7.42
C THR A 16 20.59 -77.18 8.50
N VAL A 17 20.21 -76.80 9.75
CA VAL A 17 19.17 -77.10 10.79
C VAL A 17 19.71 -77.89 12.01
N GLU A 18 19.18 -77.60 13.22
CA GLU A 18 19.52 -78.11 14.59
C GLU A 18 20.61 -77.29 15.36
N GLN A 19 20.33 -76.63 16.50
CA GLN A 19 20.11 -77.05 17.92
C GLN A 19 21.43 -77.35 18.69
N MET A 20 21.62 -77.06 20.00
CA MET A 20 20.83 -76.42 21.09
C MET A 20 21.78 -75.97 22.25
N GLU A 21 21.24 -75.32 23.32
CA GLU A 21 21.82 -75.13 24.69
C GLU A 21 22.79 -73.93 24.84
N ASP A 22 22.38 -72.77 25.39
CA ASP A 22 21.99 -72.36 26.77
C ASP A 22 23.16 -71.91 27.68
N ARG A 23 23.29 -70.58 27.85
CA ARG A 23 23.67 -69.94 29.13
C ARG A 23 23.48 -68.41 29.14
N GLU A 24 22.94 -67.92 30.26
CA GLU A 24 23.08 -66.60 30.90
C GLU A 24 23.07 -65.30 30.04
N ALA A 25 22.08 -64.44 30.31
CA ALA A 25 21.95 -63.10 29.72
C ALA A 25 22.78 -62.04 30.48
N PRO A 26 23.02 -60.87 29.84
CA PRO A 26 22.46 -59.66 30.45
C PRO A 26 21.81 -58.66 29.47
N GLN A 27 20.54 -58.36 29.75
CA GLN A 27 19.88 -57.06 29.63
C GLN A 27 20.46 -56.01 28.63
N ASN A 28 20.13 -56.10 27.33
CA ASN A 28 20.21 -54.90 26.45
C ASN A 28 19.31 -54.91 25.18
N ILE A 29 18.35 -55.84 25.07
CA ILE A 29 17.51 -55.99 23.85
C ILE A 29 16.03 -55.70 24.16
N LYS A 30 15.70 -54.48 24.64
CA LYS A 30 14.30 -54.01 24.70
C LYS A 30 14.05 -52.49 24.71
N MET A 31 14.96 -51.66 24.19
CA MET A 31 14.73 -50.21 23.98
C MET A 31 15.13 -49.72 22.58
N ALA A 32 14.52 -50.29 21.54
CA ALA A 32 14.66 -49.83 20.15
C ALA A 32 13.32 -49.72 19.39
N ILE A 33 12.19 -49.74 20.11
CA ILE A 33 10.84 -49.61 19.54
C ILE A 33 10.19 -48.36 20.13
N TYR A 34 9.66 -47.51 19.25
CA TYR A 34 8.76 -46.38 19.54
C TYR A 34 9.30 -45.05 20.13
N THR A 35 10.40 -44.53 19.58
CA THR A 35 10.70 -43.07 19.66
C THR A 35 10.38 -42.32 18.35
N ARG A 36 9.20 -42.57 17.78
CA ARG A 36 8.56 -41.68 16.80
C ARG A 36 7.19 -41.20 17.28
N GLY A 37 7.14 -40.88 18.57
CA GLY A 37 5.99 -40.23 19.19
C GLY A 37 5.71 -38.90 18.52
N ARG A 38 4.64 -38.85 17.73
CA ARG A 38 4.02 -37.61 17.23
C ARG A 38 3.64 -36.78 18.45
N LEU A 39 4.39 -35.72 18.76
CA LEU A 39 4.00 -34.79 19.83
C LEU A 39 2.59 -34.28 19.51
N ILE A 40 1.63 -34.65 20.35
CA ILE A 40 0.34 -33.97 20.42
C ILE A 40 0.66 -32.61 21.05
N PRO A 41 0.48 -31.47 20.34
CA PRO A 41 0.73 -30.17 20.92
C PRO A 41 -0.16 -29.99 22.15
N SER A 42 0.40 -29.52 23.26
CA SER A 42 -0.38 -29.39 24.48
C SER A 42 -1.45 -28.31 24.30
N LEU A 43 -2.53 -28.39 25.07
CA LEU A 43 -3.59 -27.39 25.04
C LEU A 43 -3.08 -25.98 25.44
N GLY A 44 -1.94 -25.90 26.14
CA GLY A 44 -1.23 -24.66 26.43
C GLY A 44 -0.54 -24.04 25.22
N ASP A 45 0.07 -24.86 24.35
CA ASP A 45 0.77 -24.39 23.15
C ASP A 45 -0.17 -23.69 22.18
N ALA A 46 -1.41 -24.16 22.05
CA ALA A 46 -2.45 -23.50 21.26
C ALA A 46 -2.77 -22.07 21.74
N LYS A 47 -2.59 -21.80 23.04
CA LYS A 47 -2.84 -20.49 23.66
C LYS A 47 -1.70 -19.50 23.47
N PHE A 48 -0.46 -19.95 23.24
CA PHE A 48 0.69 -19.12 22.88
C PHE A 48 0.91 -19.04 21.36
N ARG A 49 0.61 -20.10 20.60
CA ARG A 49 0.66 -20.08 19.13
C ARG A 49 -0.29 -19.02 18.56
N LYS A 50 -1.48 -18.81 19.14
CA LYS A 50 -2.42 -17.77 18.70
C LYS A 50 -1.82 -16.35 18.76
N PRO A 51 -1.39 -15.80 19.92
CA PRO A 51 -0.79 -14.47 19.97
C PRO A 51 0.52 -14.35 19.17
N VAL A 52 1.35 -15.40 19.08
CA VAL A 52 2.55 -15.37 18.22
C VAL A 52 2.19 -15.32 16.74
N ILE A 53 1.16 -16.04 16.28
CA ILE A 53 0.64 -15.91 14.91
C ILE A 53 0.03 -14.52 14.70
N THR A 54 -0.73 -13.99 15.66
CA THR A 54 -1.27 -12.62 15.59
C THR A 54 -0.14 -11.60 15.47
N GLU A 55 0.89 -11.63 16.31
CA GLU A 55 2.02 -10.70 16.26
C GLU A 55 2.82 -10.82 14.94
N ILE A 56 2.98 -12.04 14.40
CA ILE A 56 3.65 -12.25 13.11
C ILE A 56 2.80 -11.72 11.94
N ILE A 57 1.48 -11.89 11.99
CA ILE A 57 0.55 -11.31 11.01
C ILE A 57 0.57 -9.78 11.13
N GLU A 58 0.49 -9.25 12.35
CA GLU A 58 0.49 -7.82 12.67
C GLU A 58 1.80 -7.15 12.19
N LYS A 59 2.98 -7.67 12.54
CA LYS A 59 4.27 -7.16 12.02
C LYS A 59 4.38 -7.24 10.49
N LYS A 60 3.88 -8.32 9.87
CA LYS A 60 3.82 -8.41 8.40
C LYS A 60 2.88 -7.37 7.81
N PHE A 61 1.76 -7.10 8.49
CA PHE A 61 0.75 -6.14 8.06
C PHE A 61 1.20 -4.69 8.30
N GLU A 62 1.90 -4.38 9.39
CA GLU A 62 2.55 -3.07 9.63
C GLU A 62 3.62 -2.79 8.58
N TYR A 63 4.51 -3.75 8.34
CA TYR A 63 5.54 -3.64 7.30
C TYR A 63 4.92 -3.42 5.91
N TYR A 64 3.84 -4.13 5.60
CA TYR A 64 3.14 -4.00 4.33
C TYR A 64 2.27 -2.73 4.24
N THR A 65 1.70 -2.27 5.35
CA THR A 65 1.04 -0.96 5.47
C THR A 65 2.03 0.15 5.20
N LYS A 66 3.27 0.01 5.68
CA LYS A 66 4.37 0.93 5.38
C LYS A 66 4.70 0.92 3.89
N ASP A 67 4.88 -0.26 3.27
CA ASP A 67 5.16 -0.40 1.82
C ASP A 67 4.04 0.16 0.92
N ILE A 68 2.78 -0.07 1.28
CA ILE A 68 1.60 0.47 0.58
C ILE A 68 1.49 1.99 0.75
N LEU A 69 1.64 2.49 1.97
CA LEU A 69 1.57 3.93 2.29
C LEU A 69 2.70 4.70 1.63
N ASP A 70 3.90 4.13 1.60
CA ASP A 70 5.06 4.67 0.90
C ASP A 70 4.77 4.78 -0.60
N LYS A 71 4.24 3.73 -1.25
CA LYS A 71 3.99 3.77 -2.70
C LYS A 71 2.76 4.59 -3.12
N HIS A 72 1.59 4.31 -2.55
CA HIS A 72 0.33 4.96 -2.97
C HIS A 72 0.17 6.35 -2.32
N GLY A 73 0.56 6.49 -1.06
CA GLY A 73 0.51 7.76 -0.33
C GLY A 73 1.49 8.79 -0.90
N ILE A 74 2.75 8.41 -1.18
CA ILE A 74 3.70 9.33 -1.82
C ILE A 74 3.28 9.64 -3.26
N PHE A 75 2.75 8.69 -4.04
CA PHE A 75 2.23 9.00 -5.38
C PHE A 75 1.12 10.06 -5.35
N TYR A 76 0.14 9.94 -4.45
CA TYR A 76 -0.91 10.96 -4.29
C TYR A 76 -0.35 12.29 -3.71
N GLY A 77 0.66 12.21 -2.85
CA GLY A 77 1.41 13.37 -2.38
C GLY A 77 2.13 14.11 -3.50
N THR A 78 2.81 13.40 -4.41
CA THR A 78 3.57 14.03 -5.51
C THR A 78 2.66 14.62 -6.58
N THR A 79 1.52 13.99 -6.93
CA THR A 79 0.56 14.65 -7.84
C THR A 79 -0.06 15.90 -7.22
N SER A 80 -0.32 15.90 -5.91
CA SER A 80 -0.74 17.10 -5.17
C SER A 80 0.34 18.20 -5.15
N ALA A 81 1.61 17.84 -4.94
CA ALA A 81 2.74 18.77 -5.00
C ALA A 81 2.90 19.39 -6.40
N MET A 82 2.82 18.56 -7.46
CA MET A 82 2.87 19.02 -8.85
C MET A 82 1.68 19.92 -9.19
N SER A 83 0.48 19.59 -8.71
CA SER A 83 -0.73 20.41 -8.83
C SER A 83 -0.57 21.77 -8.14
N GLY A 84 0.01 21.82 -6.95
CA GLY A 84 0.32 23.08 -6.25
C GLY A 84 1.39 23.93 -6.93
N VAL A 85 2.43 23.31 -7.49
CA VAL A 85 3.43 24.00 -8.33
C VAL A 85 2.80 24.55 -9.62
N LEU A 86 1.97 23.75 -10.30
CA LEU A 86 1.26 24.15 -11.52
C LEU A 86 0.27 25.29 -11.25
N ALA A 87 -0.55 25.17 -10.21
CA ALA A 87 -1.46 26.23 -9.75
C ALA A 87 -0.69 27.52 -9.43
N ASN A 88 0.47 27.42 -8.77
CA ASN A 88 1.30 28.60 -8.49
C ASN A 88 1.78 29.29 -9.76
N ALA A 89 2.28 28.54 -10.76
CA ALA A 89 2.73 29.09 -12.03
C ALA A 89 1.58 29.76 -12.81
N ILE A 90 0.41 29.11 -12.85
CA ILE A 90 -0.80 29.62 -13.50
C ILE A 90 -1.27 30.93 -12.83
N PHE A 91 -1.52 30.91 -11.52
CA PHE A 91 -2.04 32.09 -10.82
C PHE A 91 -1.02 33.24 -10.79
N ARG A 92 0.29 32.95 -10.71
CA ARG A 92 1.33 33.98 -10.88
C ARG A 92 1.21 34.75 -12.18
N SER A 93 0.91 34.06 -13.28
CA SER A 93 0.71 34.70 -14.59
C SER A 93 -0.51 35.63 -14.57
N SER A 94 -1.66 35.15 -14.06
CA SER A 94 -2.87 35.98 -13.86
C SER A 94 -2.63 37.20 -12.98
N PHE A 95 -1.84 37.07 -11.91
CA PHE A 95 -1.56 38.15 -10.95
C PHE A 95 -0.32 39.00 -11.28
N LYS A 96 0.45 38.66 -12.32
CA LYS A 96 1.73 39.32 -12.70
C LYS A 96 2.77 39.38 -11.55
N VAL A 97 2.77 38.41 -10.64
CA VAL A 97 3.62 38.42 -9.42
C VAL A 97 4.98 37.77 -9.66
N GLN A 98 6.03 38.58 -9.73
CA GLN A 98 7.43 38.10 -9.81
C GLN A 98 8.09 37.89 -8.42
N HIS A 99 7.65 38.63 -7.40
CA HIS A 99 8.26 38.58 -6.05
C HIS A 99 8.01 37.27 -5.29
N GLU A 100 8.90 36.95 -4.35
CA GLU A 100 8.85 35.76 -3.47
C GLU A 100 8.69 34.42 -4.25
N ALA A 101 9.37 34.31 -5.40
CA ALA A 101 9.34 33.19 -6.34
C ALA A 101 9.50 31.81 -5.68
N LEU A 102 10.72 31.48 -5.27
CA LEU A 102 11.10 30.16 -4.74
C LEU A 102 10.31 29.78 -3.48
N LYS A 103 10.12 30.74 -2.56
CA LYS A 103 9.43 30.55 -1.27
C LYS A 103 7.99 30.06 -1.42
N THR A 104 7.25 30.66 -2.36
CA THR A 104 5.87 30.24 -2.65
C THR A 104 5.81 28.91 -3.40
N PHE A 105 6.73 28.64 -4.35
CA PHE A 105 6.81 27.31 -4.98
C PHE A 105 7.12 26.21 -3.97
N ALA A 106 8.09 26.42 -3.06
CA ALA A 106 8.42 25.47 -2.00
C ALA A 106 7.20 25.22 -1.08
N THR A 107 6.53 26.28 -0.63
CA THR A 107 5.34 26.19 0.24
C THR A 107 4.16 25.48 -0.44
N LEU A 108 3.96 25.73 -1.74
CA LEU A 108 2.88 25.15 -2.54
C LEU A 108 3.21 23.75 -3.07
N ALA A 109 4.45 23.29 -2.96
CA ALA A 109 4.80 21.89 -3.09
C ALA A 109 4.62 21.14 -1.76
N THR A 110 5.21 21.64 -0.67
CA THR A 110 5.32 20.88 0.60
C THR A 110 4.02 20.79 1.38
N LEU A 111 3.21 21.85 1.45
CA LEU A 111 1.95 21.79 2.21
C LEU A 111 0.91 20.87 1.55
N PRO A 112 0.65 20.93 0.22
CA PRO A 112 -0.26 19.99 -0.44
C PRO A 112 0.27 18.55 -0.43
N PHE A 113 1.58 18.33 -0.59
CA PHE A 113 2.22 17.02 -0.41
C PHE A 113 1.88 16.43 0.96
N LEU A 114 2.27 17.12 2.04
CA LEU A 114 2.15 16.59 3.39
C LEU A 114 0.69 16.42 3.82
N SER A 115 -0.18 17.38 3.46
CA SER A 115 -1.63 17.26 3.68
C SER A 115 -2.19 16.03 2.97
N THR A 116 -1.81 15.77 1.72
CA THR A 116 -2.38 14.65 0.94
C THR A 116 -1.90 13.31 1.47
N VAL A 117 -0.61 13.17 1.83
CA VAL A 117 -0.08 11.94 2.44
C VAL A 117 -0.80 11.62 3.76
N VAL A 118 -0.96 12.60 4.65
CA VAL A 118 -1.62 12.41 5.95
C VAL A 118 -3.11 12.11 5.80
N THR A 119 -3.84 12.86 4.95
CA THR A 119 -5.26 12.60 4.70
C THR A 119 -5.50 11.27 4.00
N TYR A 120 -4.65 10.87 3.05
CA TYR A 120 -4.74 9.57 2.39
C TYR A 120 -4.57 8.41 3.39
N LYS A 121 -3.59 8.52 4.30
CA LYS A 121 -3.41 7.54 5.38
C LYS A 121 -4.70 7.39 6.20
N LEU A 122 -5.16 8.48 6.80
CA LEU A 122 -6.25 8.47 7.77
C LEU A 122 -7.60 8.02 7.17
N PHE A 123 -7.90 8.42 5.93
CA PHE A 123 -9.22 8.22 5.33
C PHE A 123 -9.31 7.06 4.32
N VAL A 124 -8.16 6.56 3.82
CA VAL A 124 -8.08 5.40 2.92
C VAL A 124 -7.31 4.25 3.59
N THR A 125 -6.05 4.43 3.98
CA THR A 125 -5.21 3.32 4.48
C THR A 125 -5.72 2.73 5.80
N ASP A 126 -5.88 3.57 6.82
CA ASP A 126 -6.31 3.16 8.16
C ASP A 126 -7.76 2.64 8.12
N ALA A 127 -8.58 3.18 7.22
CA ALA A 127 -9.96 2.76 7.00
C ALA A 127 -10.08 1.43 6.22
N LEU A 128 -9.20 1.13 5.27
CA LEU A 128 -9.07 -0.21 4.67
C LEU A 128 -8.61 -1.24 5.70
N HIS A 129 -7.63 -0.87 6.55
CA HIS A 129 -7.16 -1.76 7.63
C HIS A 129 -8.30 -2.18 8.56
N SER A 130 -9.22 -1.25 8.91
CA SER A 130 -10.42 -1.57 9.71
C SER A 130 -11.37 -2.61 9.08
N GLY A 131 -11.17 -3.00 7.82
CA GLY A 131 -12.02 -3.94 7.08
C GLY A 131 -13.40 -3.40 6.71
N ASN A 132 -13.73 -2.15 7.09
CA ASN A 132 -15.06 -1.55 7.02
C ASN A 132 -15.34 -0.78 5.71
N ILE A 133 -14.71 -1.18 4.59
CA ILE A 133 -14.79 -0.47 3.31
C ILE A 133 -14.98 -1.43 2.14
N SER A 134 -16.04 -1.21 1.37
CA SER A 134 -16.23 -1.82 0.05
C SER A 134 -15.39 -1.14 -1.03
N LYS A 135 -15.14 -1.84 -2.16
CA LYS A 135 -14.40 -1.32 -3.32
C LYS A 135 -14.83 0.07 -3.76
N GLU A 136 -16.14 0.31 -3.83
CA GLU A 136 -16.74 1.58 -4.24
C GLU A 136 -16.43 2.70 -3.23
N ASN A 137 -16.57 2.41 -1.93
CA ASN A 137 -16.22 3.36 -0.87
C ASN A 137 -14.71 3.69 -0.88
N CYS A 138 -13.83 2.73 -1.19
CA CYS A 138 -12.40 2.99 -1.36
C CYS A 138 -12.14 3.98 -2.52
N ILE A 139 -12.76 3.73 -3.68
CA ILE A 139 -12.60 4.57 -4.87
C ILE A 139 -13.16 5.97 -4.62
N LEU A 140 -14.39 6.08 -4.08
CA LEU A 140 -15.03 7.36 -3.77
C LEU A 140 -14.21 8.19 -2.77
N ARG A 141 -13.72 7.58 -1.68
CA ARG A 141 -12.86 8.26 -0.69
C ARG A 141 -11.57 8.77 -1.32
N SER A 142 -10.87 7.93 -2.08
CA SER A 142 -9.61 8.35 -2.71
C SER A 142 -9.82 9.45 -3.75
N VAL A 143 -10.84 9.35 -4.62
CA VAL A 143 -11.15 10.39 -5.61
C VAL A 143 -11.54 11.70 -4.93
N LEU A 144 -12.32 11.65 -3.83
CA LEU A 144 -12.68 12.83 -3.04
C LEU A 144 -11.45 13.49 -2.40
N ILE A 145 -10.51 12.71 -1.86
CA ILE A 145 -9.24 13.21 -1.32
C ILE A 145 -8.36 13.80 -2.44
N GLY A 146 -8.35 13.18 -3.62
CA GLY A 146 -7.65 13.69 -4.79
C GLY A 146 -8.22 15.04 -5.26
N PHE A 147 -9.54 15.21 -5.20
CA PHE A 147 -10.21 16.47 -5.50
C PHE A 147 -9.94 17.55 -4.44
N ILE A 148 -10.06 17.21 -3.15
CA ILE A 148 -9.91 18.16 -2.04
C ILE A 148 -8.43 18.51 -1.83
N CYS A 149 -7.61 17.53 -1.44
CA CYS A 149 -6.21 17.73 -1.07
C CYS A 149 -5.29 17.85 -2.29
N GLY A 150 -5.59 17.15 -3.39
CA GLY A 150 -4.79 17.17 -4.60
C GLY A 150 -5.00 18.39 -5.50
N ILE A 151 -6.15 19.07 -5.46
CA ILE A 151 -6.48 20.17 -6.39
C ILE A 151 -7.11 21.37 -5.71
N SER A 152 -8.20 21.19 -4.96
CA SER A 152 -8.95 22.32 -4.39
C SER A 152 -8.11 23.09 -3.38
N TYR A 153 -7.43 22.38 -2.48
CA TYR A 153 -6.49 22.93 -1.50
C TYR A 153 -5.29 23.65 -2.15
N PRO A 154 -4.47 23.02 -3.02
CA PRO A 154 -3.37 23.71 -3.68
C PRO A 154 -3.83 24.90 -4.52
N SER A 155 -4.98 24.81 -5.21
CA SER A 155 -5.53 25.91 -6.02
C SER A 155 -5.93 27.11 -5.15
N ALA A 156 -6.69 26.88 -4.07
CA ALA A 156 -7.12 27.93 -3.15
C ALA A 156 -5.93 28.57 -2.41
N LEU A 157 -4.93 27.77 -2.03
CA LEU A 157 -3.71 28.24 -1.38
C LEU A 157 -2.85 29.07 -2.34
N ALA A 158 -2.69 28.63 -3.60
CA ALA A 158 -1.96 29.36 -4.64
C ALA A 158 -2.65 30.68 -5.03
N PHE A 159 -3.98 30.66 -5.20
CA PHE A 159 -4.80 31.85 -5.41
C PHE A 159 -4.63 32.85 -4.27
N SER A 160 -4.78 32.40 -3.02
CA SER A 160 -4.71 33.26 -1.83
C SER A 160 -3.33 33.87 -1.64
N LYS A 161 -2.25 33.09 -1.81
CA LYS A 161 -0.87 33.58 -1.65
C LYS A 161 -0.47 34.56 -2.75
N ASN A 162 -0.81 34.28 -4.01
CA ASN A 162 -0.48 35.20 -5.10
C ASN A 162 -1.37 36.46 -5.09
N GLY A 163 -2.64 36.35 -4.70
CA GLY A 163 -3.51 37.52 -4.48
C GLY A 163 -3.00 38.44 -3.35
N GLN A 164 -2.54 37.87 -2.23
CA GLN A 164 -1.89 38.64 -1.16
C GLN A 164 -0.63 39.38 -1.65
N LEU A 165 0.22 38.72 -2.44
CA LEU A 165 1.39 39.34 -3.05
C LEU A 165 1.00 40.43 -4.06
N ALA A 166 -0.05 40.21 -4.87
CA ALA A 166 -0.51 41.16 -5.88
C ALA A 166 -1.05 42.46 -5.27
N VAL A 167 -1.72 42.38 -4.12
CA VAL A 167 -2.14 43.55 -3.33
C VAL A 167 -0.92 44.22 -2.68
N LYS A 168 -0.03 43.45 -2.03
CA LYS A 168 1.18 43.95 -1.35
C LYS A 168 2.14 44.71 -2.27
N TYR A 169 2.27 44.27 -3.52
CA TYR A 169 3.19 44.84 -4.52
C TYR A 169 2.47 45.60 -5.65
N HIS A 170 1.16 45.85 -5.52
CA HIS A 170 0.33 46.58 -6.49
C HIS A 170 0.47 46.11 -7.97
N THR A 171 0.69 44.81 -8.21
CA THR A 171 0.97 44.26 -9.55
C THR A 171 -0.26 44.21 -10.47
N VAL A 172 -1.45 44.44 -9.92
CA VAL A 172 -2.75 44.43 -10.59
C VAL A 172 -3.63 45.57 -10.08
N PRO A 173 -4.55 46.10 -10.91
CA PRO A 173 -5.49 47.12 -10.47
C PRO A 173 -6.35 46.59 -9.31
N LEU A 174 -6.44 47.38 -8.24
CA LEU A 174 -7.24 47.05 -7.07
C LEU A 174 -8.72 46.92 -7.44
N PRO A 175 -9.46 45.97 -6.83
CA PRO A 175 -10.86 45.72 -7.17
C PRO A 175 -11.76 46.93 -6.88
N PRO A 176 -12.75 47.24 -7.74
CA PRO A 176 -13.71 48.29 -7.48
C PRO A 176 -14.59 47.96 -6.28
N LYS A 177 -14.93 49.00 -5.49
CA LYS A 177 -15.79 48.88 -4.29
C LYS A 177 -17.08 48.11 -4.62
N GLY A 178 -17.41 47.13 -3.79
CA GLY A 178 -18.60 46.28 -3.94
C GLY A 178 -18.49 45.08 -4.90
N ARG A 179 -17.45 44.97 -5.75
CA ARG A 179 -17.31 43.85 -6.72
C ARG A 179 -15.99 43.09 -6.63
N VAL A 180 -15.44 43.00 -5.40
CA VAL A 180 -14.13 42.38 -5.09
C VAL A 180 -14.02 40.93 -5.58
N ILE A 181 -14.95 40.06 -5.20
CA ILE A 181 -14.89 38.62 -5.54
C ILE A 181 -15.00 38.40 -7.06
N LEU A 182 -15.88 39.17 -7.74
CA LEU A 182 -16.08 39.09 -9.18
C LEU A 182 -14.82 39.53 -9.97
N HIS A 183 -14.17 40.61 -9.54
CA HIS A 183 -12.90 41.09 -10.13
C HIS A 183 -11.81 40.01 -10.10
N TRP A 184 -11.62 39.37 -8.93
CA TRP A 184 -10.65 38.30 -8.78
C TRP A 184 -11.01 37.03 -9.58
N LEU A 185 -12.31 36.68 -9.65
CA LEU A 185 -12.79 35.55 -10.48
C LEU A 185 -12.55 35.78 -11.97
N ILE A 186 -12.81 36.98 -12.49
CA ILE A 186 -12.56 37.34 -13.89
C ILE A 186 -11.06 37.27 -14.19
N LEU A 187 -10.21 37.89 -13.35
CA LEU A 187 -8.76 37.87 -13.51
C LEU A 187 -8.17 36.44 -13.50
N CYS A 188 -8.78 35.55 -12.72
CA CYS A 188 -8.37 34.15 -12.59
C CYS A 188 -9.10 33.18 -13.53
N GLN A 189 -10.03 33.64 -14.38
CA GLN A 189 -10.91 32.77 -15.16
C GLN A 189 -10.13 31.79 -16.05
N THR A 190 -9.08 32.26 -16.72
CA THR A 190 -8.19 31.43 -17.54
C THR A 190 -7.42 30.41 -16.70
N GLY A 191 -7.02 30.78 -15.47
CA GLY A 191 -6.32 29.87 -14.56
C GLY A 191 -7.22 28.78 -13.97
N ILE A 192 -8.45 29.14 -13.63
CA ILE A 192 -9.48 28.18 -13.20
C ILE A 192 -9.80 27.17 -14.33
N LYS A 193 -9.92 27.65 -15.57
CA LYS A 193 -10.05 26.79 -16.76
C LYS A 193 -8.83 25.87 -16.96
N ALA A 194 -7.61 26.38 -16.78
CA ALA A 194 -6.40 25.58 -16.89
C ALA A 194 -6.31 24.47 -15.82
N MET A 195 -6.77 24.72 -14.58
CA MET A 195 -6.83 23.71 -13.52
C MET A 195 -7.88 22.59 -13.76
N ALA A 196 -8.73 22.70 -14.78
CA ALA A 196 -9.58 21.58 -15.21
C ALA A 196 -8.76 20.42 -15.82
N VAL A 197 -7.56 20.70 -16.37
CA VAL A 197 -6.68 19.67 -16.94
C VAL A 197 -6.14 18.72 -15.87
N PRO A 198 -5.44 19.17 -14.81
CA PRO A 198 -5.04 18.29 -13.72
C PRO A 198 -6.24 17.65 -12.99
N LEU A 199 -7.43 18.26 -13.02
CA LEU A 199 -8.66 17.67 -12.48
C LEU A 199 -9.07 16.38 -13.19
N VAL A 200 -9.08 16.37 -14.53
CA VAL A 200 -9.37 15.15 -15.29
C VAL A 200 -8.30 14.09 -15.02
N PHE A 201 -7.01 14.46 -15.01
CA PHE A 201 -5.93 13.51 -14.73
C PHE A 201 -5.99 12.93 -13.30
N GLN A 202 -6.17 13.75 -12.27
CA GLN A 202 -6.24 13.30 -10.87
C GLN A 202 -7.47 12.41 -10.62
N ALA A 203 -8.59 12.66 -11.31
CA ALA A 203 -9.76 11.80 -11.26
C ALA A 203 -9.49 10.43 -11.92
N LEU A 204 -8.92 10.42 -13.14
CA LEU A 204 -8.60 9.18 -13.86
C LEU A 204 -7.55 8.33 -13.11
N PHE A 205 -6.43 8.93 -12.70
CA PHE A 205 -5.42 8.23 -11.89
C PHE A 205 -5.98 7.83 -10.53
N GLY A 206 -6.84 8.65 -9.90
CA GLY A 206 -7.55 8.30 -8.67
C GLY A 206 -8.36 7.02 -8.80
N ILE A 207 -9.22 6.91 -9.82
CA ILE A 207 -10.05 5.72 -10.07
C ILE A 207 -9.17 4.50 -10.36
N LEU A 208 -8.24 4.61 -11.31
CA LEU A 208 -7.37 3.50 -11.73
C LEU A 208 -6.53 2.98 -10.57
N HIS A 209 -5.78 3.88 -9.90
CA HIS A 209 -4.87 3.50 -8.83
C HIS A 209 -5.62 2.98 -7.60
N SER A 210 -6.80 3.52 -7.26
CA SER A 210 -7.63 2.99 -6.16
C SER A 210 -8.21 1.62 -6.46
N SER A 211 -8.62 1.38 -7.71
CA SER A 211 -9.12 0.06 -8.12
C SER A 211 -8.03 -1.01 -8.06
N HIS A 212 -6.78 -0.64 -8.40
CA HIS A 212 -5.61 -1.49 -8.27
C HIS A 212 -5.23 -1.72 -6.80
N HIS A 213 -5.17 -0.65 -5.99
CA HIS A 213 -4.91 -0.69 -4.56
C HIS A 213 -5.84 -1.65 -3.82
N TYR A 214 -7.15 -1.54 -4.05
CA TYR A 214 -8.16 -2.45 -3.49
C TYR A 214 -8.00 -3.89 -4.00
N ALA A 215 -7.73 -4.09 -5.30
CA ALA A 215 -7.55 -5.42 -5.87
C ALA A 215 -6.28 -6.12 -5.34
N VAL A 216 -5.21 -5.38 -5.05
CA VAL A 216 -4.00 -5.89 -4.39
C VAL A 216 -4.32 -6.24 -2.93
N PHE A 217 -5.01 -5.35 -2.20
CA PHE A 217 -5.41 -5.58 -0.81
C PHE A 217 -6.24 -6.86 -0.65
N GLU A 218 -7.28 -7.04 -1.46
CA GLU A 218 -8.15 -8.23 -1.42
C GLU A 218 -7.38 -9.52 -1.75
N ARG A 219 -6.49 -9.51 -2.75
CA ARG A 219 -5.62 -10.66 -3.06
C ARG A 219 -4.71 -11.04 -1.90
N MET A 220 -4.20 -10.05 -1.17
CA MET A 220 -3.37 -10.27 0.01
C MET A 220 -4.19 -10.77 1.20
N ARG A 221 -5.43 -10.26 1.39
CA ARG A 221 -6.37 -10.76 2.39
C ARG A 221 -6.76 -12.22 2.15
N ALA A 222 -7.09 -12.58 0.91
CA ALA A 222 -7.38 -13.96 0.52
C ALA A 222 -6.17 -14.90 0.65
N LYS A 223 -4.94 -14.38 0.58
CA LYS A 223 -3.71 -15.13 0.86
C LYS A 223 -3.36 -15.20 2.36
N ALA A 224 -4.02 -14.40 3.21
CA ALA A 224 -3.82 -14.42 4.66
C ALA A 224 -4.69 -15.47 5.38
N GLY A 225 -5.64 -16.11 4.68
CA GLY A 225 -6.31 -17.33 5.14
C GLY A 225 -7.52 -17.72 4.27
N PRO A 226 -7.99 -18.97 4.35
CA PRO A 226 -7.50 -20.06 5.21
C PRO A 226 -6.64 -21.10 4.47
N GLU A 227 -5.76 -21.82 5.19
CA GLU A 227 -5.26 -23.15 4.75
C GLU A 227 -6.03 -24.31 5.41
N ASP A 228 -6.95 -24.03 6.35
CA ASP A 228 -7.73 -25.02 7.10
C ASP A 228 -9.22 -25.04 6.69
N GLU A 229 -9.53 -25.58 5.51
CA GLU A 229 -10.87 -26.15 5.23
C GLU A 229 -10.73 -27.65 4.89
N PRO A 230 -10.87 -28.56 5.87
CA PRO A 230 -10.95 -29.99 5.60
C PRO A 230 -12.30 -30.30 4.94
N LYS A 231 -12.28 -30.65 3.65
CA LYS A 231 -13.46 -31.17 2.94
C LYS A 231 -13.93 -32.45 3.62
N SER A 232 -15.06 -32.38 4.33
CA SER A 232 -15.75 -33.57 4.81
C SER A 232 -16.38 -34.30 3.62
N GLN A 233 -16.10 -35.59 3.51
CA GLN A 233 -16.71 -36.53 2.59
C GLN A 233 -17.07 -37.80 3.37
#